data_AF-A0A937FXW5-F1
#
_entry.id   AF-A0A937FXW5-F1
#
_cell.length_a   1.000
_cell.length_b   1.000
_cell.length_c   1.000
_cell.angle_alpha   90.00
_cell.angle_beta   90.00
_cell.angle_gamma   90.00
#
_symmetry.space_group_name_H-M   'P 1'
#
loop_
_entity.id
_entity.type
_entity.pdbx_description
1 polymer ?
#
loop_
_entity_poly.entity_id
_entity_poly.type
_entity_poly.pdbx_seq_one_letter_code
_entity_poly.pdbx_strand_id
1 'polypeptide(L)'
;MKEIIDIEEFAKQGKAVPKQMDYKIRVDRVHYVVNVEYMTGKEILTLAGKNPFNRFQLNQKIKGAVNKVDYDQKVDFTEHGVERFMTLPLDQTEG
;
A
#
# COMPACT_ATOMS: atom_id res chain seq x y z
N MET A 1 -4.01 -16.58 17.75
CA MET A 1 -3.49 -16.07 16.47
C MET A 1 -4.41 -14.95 16.04
N LYS A 2 -3.90 -13.77 15.67
CA LYS A 2 -4.74 -12.75 15.04
C LYS A 2 -5.04 -13.20 13.61
N GLU A 3 -6.26 -12.97 13.16
CA GLU A 3 -6.65 -13.23 11.78
C GLU A 3 -5.95 -12.23 10.87
N ILE A 4 -5.29 -12.73 9.81
CA ILE A 4 -4.61 -11.89 8.82
C ILE A 4 -5.57 -11.70 7.65
N ILE A 5 -5.95 -10.46 7.41
CA ILE A 5 -6.87 -10.09 6.35
C ILE A 5 -6.10 -9.68 5.09
N ASP A 6 -6.32 -10.41 4.00
CA ASP A 6 -5.80 -10.04 2.69
C ASP A 6 -6.70 -8.99 2.05
N ILE A 7 -6.21 -7.74 1.97
CA ILE A 7 -7.00 -6.62 1.47
C ILE A 7 -7.33 -6.77 -0.02
N GLU A 8 -6.49 -7.46 -0.79
CA GLU A 8 -6.71 -7.69 -2.23
C GLU A 8 -7.90 -8.64 -2.45
N GLU A 9 -8.08 -9.61 -1.56
CA GLU A 9 -9.22 -10.53 -1.60
C GLU A 9 -10.53 -9.83 -1.23
N PHE A 10 -10.51 -8.97 -0.21
CA PHE A 10 -11.67 -8.16 0.17
C PHE A 10 -12.07 -7.15 -0.91
N ALA A 11 -11.09 -6.57 -1.61
CA ALA A 11 -11.33 -5.68 -2.75
C ALA A 11 -12.06 -6.41 -3.88
N LYS A 12 -11.68 -7.66 -4.22
CA LYS A 12 -12.37 -8.47 -5.25
C LYS A 12 -13.82 -8.79 -4.88
N GLN A 13 -14.07 -9.03 -3.59
CA GLN A 13 -15.42 -9.32 -3.08
C GLN A 13 -16.29 -8.08 -2.95
N GLY A 14 -15.72 -6.88 -3.14
CA GLY A 14 -16.45 -5.64 -2.96
C GLY A 14 -16.93 -5.45 -1.50
N LYS A 15 -16.15 -5.89 -0.51
CA LYS A 15 -16.49 -5.69 0.92
C LYS A 15 -15.55 -4.68 1.56
N ALA A 16 -15.99 -4.03 2.62
CA ALA A 16 -15.11 -3.26 3.48
C ALA A 16 -14.23 -4.22 4.31
N VAL A 17 -12.99 -3.83 4.56
CA VAL A 17 -12.07 -4.64 5.38
C VAL A 17 -12.38 -4.39 6.87
N PRO A 18 -12.50 -5.43 7.72
CA PRO A 18 -12.70 -5.26 9.16
C PRO A 18 -11.58 -4.44 9.82
N LYS A 19 -11.94 -3.68 10.85
CA LYS A 19 -11.02 -2.87 11.66
C LYS A 19 -10.26 -3.68 12.71
N GLN A 20 -9.16 -3.14 13.23
CA GLN A 20 -8.34 -3.73 14.31
C GLN A 20 -7.77 -5.14 14.02
N MET A 21 -7.58 -5.45 12.74
CA MET A 21 -6.99 -6.72 12.28
C MET A 21 -5.53 -6.53 11.85
N ASP A 22 -4.84 -7.64 11.59
CA ASP A 22 -3.57 -7.60 10.88
C ASP A 22 -3.85 -7.62 9.37
N TYR A 23 -3.33 -6.66 8.63
CA TYR A 23 -3.59 -6.47 7.20
C TYR A 23 -2.42 -6.98 6.38
N LYS A 24 -2.71 -7.89 5.45
CA LYS A 24 -1.76 -8.33 4.44
C LYS A 24 -1.89 -7.45 3.22
N ILE A 25 -0.89 -6.60 3.01
CA ILE A 25 -0.79 -5.68 1.87
C ILE A 25 0.26 -6.18 0.88
N ARG A 26 0.06 -5.90 -0.41
CA ARG A 26 1.04 -6.21 -1.44
C ARG A 26 1.73 -4.96 -1.93
N VAL A 27 3.06 -4.93 -1.88
CA VAL A 27 3.89 -3.89 -2.51
C VAL A 27 4.77 -4.56 -3.55
N ASP A 28 4.66 -4.14 -4.81
CA ASP A 28 5.24 -4.80 -5.98
C ASP A 28 4.81 -6.28 -6.09
N ARG A 29 5.71 -7.20 -5.72
CA ARG A 29 5.49 -8.66 -5.72
C ARG A 29 5.59 -9.26 -4.31
N VAL A 30 5.82 -8.45 -3.28
CA VAL A 30 6.05 -8.89 -1.91
C VAL A 30 4.82 -8.56 -1.06
N HIS A 31 4.45 -9.49 -0.19
CA HIS A 31 3.39 -9.30 0.77
C HIS A 31 3.97 -8.93 2.14
N TYR A 32 3.36 -7.96 2.78
CA TYR A 32 3.72 -7.49 4.12
C TYR A 32 2.50 -7.58 5.01
N VAL A 33 2.70 -7.93 6.28
CA VAL A 33 1.64 -7.91 7.29
C VAL A 33 1.86 -6.71 8.19
N VAL A 34 0.85 -5.86 8.31
CA VAL A 34 0.88 -4.64 9.13
C VAL A 34 -0.28 -4.67 10.12
N ASN A 35 -0.07 -4.16 11.33
CA ASN A 35 -1.07 -4.16 12.40
C ASN A 35 -1.72 -2.78 12.61
N VAL A 36 -1.63 -1.91 11.60
CA VAL A 36 -2.17 -0.56 11.59
C VAL A 36 -3.19 -0.42 10.47
N GLU A 37 -4.24 0.36 10.69
CA GLU A 37 -5.30 0.57 9.70
C GLU A 37 -4.86 1.50 8.56
N TYR A 38 -3.85 2.34 8.80
CA TYR A 38 -3.33 3.29 7.82
C TYR A 38 -1.82 3.44 7.92
N MET A 39 -1.21 3.79 6.79
CA MET A 39 0.19 4.20 6.69
C MET A 39 0.31 5.35 5.70
N THR A 40 1.33 6.18 5.88
CA THR A 40 1.74 7.20 4.91
C THR A 40 2.49 6.57 3.73
N GLY A 41 2.54 7.26 2.59
CA GLY A 41 3.32 6.80 1.44
C GLY A 41 4.78 6.54 1.77
N LYS A 42 5.40 7.41 2.60
CA LYS A 42 6.76 7.23 3.12
C LYS A 42 6.92 5.94 3.92
N GLU A 43 5.98 5.65 4.83
CA GLU A 43 6.05 4.44 5.65
C GLU A 43 5.90 3.18 4.80
N ILE A 44 5.03 3.18 3.79
CA ILE A 44 4.87 2.05 2.85
C ILE A 44 6.15 1.83 2.03
N LEU A 45 6.76 2.91 1.51
CA LEU A 45 8.04 2.82 0.79
C LEU A 45 9.16 2.28 1.69
N THR A 46 9.24 2.77 2.92
CA THR A 46 10.23 2.33 3.91
C THR A 46 10.03 0.85 4.28
N LEU A 47 8.78 0.43 4.50
CA LEU A 47 8.41 -0.97 4.76
C LEU A 47 8.84 -1.90 3.61
N ALA A 48 8.71 -1.42 2.36
CA ALA A 48 9.14 -2.15 1.18
C ALA A 48 10.65 -2.08 0.89
N GLY A 49 11.45 -1.57 1.83
CA GLY A 49 12.90 -1.45 1.71
C GLY A 49 13.38 -0.37 0.74
N LYS A 50 12.51 0.54 0.32
CA LYS A 50 12.83 1.61 -0.62
C LYS A 50 13.47 2.78 0.13
N ASN A 51 14.76 2.64 0.44
CA ASN A 51 15.53 3.65 1.13
C ASN A 51 16.69 4.16 0.25
N PRO A 52 16.87 5.49 0.10
CA PRO A 52 16.01 6.55 0.63
C PRO A 52 14.67 6.60 -0.11
N PHE A 53 13.57 6.79 0.64
CA PHE A 53 12.20 6.75 0.11
C PHE A 53 11.94 7.79 -0.99
N ASN A 54 12.62 8.93 -0.94
CA ASN A 54 12.44 10.04 -1.86
C ASN A 54 12.97 9.77 -3.30
N ARG A 55 13.61 8.62 -3.52
CA ARG A 55 14.00 8.15 -4.86
C ARG A 55 12.94 7.28 -5.53
N PHE A 56 11.77 7.13 -4.91
CA PHE A 56 10.72 6.23 -5.39
C PHE A 56 9.36 6.91 -5.32
N GLN A 57 8.59 6.79 -6.39
CA GLN A 57 7.17 7.10 -6.38
C GLN A 57 6.38 5.89 -5.89
N LEU A 58 5.39 6.13 -5.02
CA LEU A 58 4.40 5.13 -4.65
C LEU A 58 3.13 5.33 -5.47
N ASN A 59 2.59 4.25 -6.02
CA ASN A 59 1.28 4.21 -6.65
C ASN A 59 0.41 3.17 -5.97
N GLN A 60 -0.87 3.48 -5.79
CA GLN A 60 -1.88 2.56 -5.29
C GLN A 60 -2.80 2.17 -6.43
N LYS A 61 -3.09 0.88 -6.56
CA LYS A 61 -4.20 0.40 -7.38
C LYS A 61 -5.43 0.24 -6.49
N ILE A 62 -6.48 0.98 -6.80
CA ILE A 62 -7.74 0.98 -6.07
C ILE A 62 -8.90 0.98 -7.06
N LYS A 63 -9.82 0.02 -6.94
CA LYS A 63 -10.98 -0.14 -7.84
C LYS A 63 -10.60 -0.12 -9.33
N GLY A 64 -9.50 -0.79 -9.69
CA GLY A 64 -8.96 -0.80 -11.05
C GLY A 64 -8.21 0.47 -11.50
N ALA A 65 -8.34 1.60 -10.80
CA ALA A 65 -7.60 2.83 -11.09
C ALA A 65 -6.22 2.83 -10.42
N VAL A 66 -5.24 3.48 -11.04
CA VAL A 66 -3.90 3.67 -10.47
C VAL A 66 -3.72 5.14 -10.12
N ASN A 67 -3.54 5.41 -8.83
CA ASN A 67 -3.36 6.76 -8.30
C ASN A 67 -1.98 6.88 -7.66
N LYS A 68 -1.32 8.03 -7.85
CA LYS A 68 -0.11 8.37 -7.11
C LYS A 68 -0.46 8.57 -5.64
N VAL A 69 0.40 8.09 -4.75
CA VAL A 69 0.34 8.35 -3.31
C VAL A 69 1.53 9.24 -2.93
N ASP A 70 1.25 10.43 -2.42
CA ASP A 70 2.31 11.32 -1.93
C ASP A 70 2.92 10.82 -0.61
N TYR A 71 4.12 11.28 -0.27
CA TYR A 71 4.87 10.75 0.88
C TYR A 71 4.15 10.89 2.22
N ASP A 72 3.44 12.01 2.43
CA ASP A 72 2.69 12.27 3.66
C ASP A 72 1.19 11.94 3.52
N GLN A 73 0.76 11.50 2.34
CA GLN A 73 -0.60 11.05 2.12
C GLN A 73 -0.86 9.78 2.91
N LYS A 74 -1.90 9.80 3.74
CA LYS A 74 -2.38 8.63 4.47
C LYS A 74 -3.18 7.73 3.53
N VAL A 75 -2.85 6.45 3.54
CA VAL A 75 -3.61 5.40 2.87
C VAL A 75 -4.31 4.56 3.93
N ASP A 76 -5.62 4.43 3.82
CA ASP A 76 -6.45 3.60 4.68
C ASP A 76 -6.58 2.19 4.07
N PHE A 77 -6.08 1.17 4.76
CA PHE A 77 -6.18 -0.24 4.32
C PHE A 77 -7.58 -0.82 4.55
N THR A 78 -8.43 -0.12 5.28
CA THR A 78 -9.85 -0.46 5.46
C THR A 78 -10.74 0.13 4.37
N GLU A 79 -10.19 1.03 3.54
CA GLU A 79 -10.89 1.57 2.39
C GLU A 79 -11.26 0.45 1.42
N HIS A 80 -12.51 0.45 0.99
CA HIS A 80 -13.01 -0.53 0.07
C HIS A 80 -12.33 -0.40 -1.31
N GLY A 81 -11.78 -1.51 -1.79
CA GLY A 81 -11.24 -1.64 -3.13
C GLY A 81 -9.73 -1.43 -3.24
N VAL A 82 -8.98 -1.32 -2.13
CA VAL A 82 -7.52 -1.29 -2.17
C VAL A 82 -6.98 -2.65 -2.61
N GLU A 83 -6.28 -2.68 -3.74
CA GLU A 83 -5.79 -3.94 -4.32
C GLU A 83 -4.30 -4.17 -4.02
N ARG A 84 -3.44 -3.22 -4.39
CA ARG A 84 -1.98 -3.34 -4.25
C ARG A 84 -1.28 -1.99 -4.38
N PHE A 85 -0.03 -1.97 -3.95
CA PHE A 85 0.91 -0.86 -4.13
C PHE A 85 2.00 -1.22 -5.11
N MET A 86 2.50 -0.23 -5.83
CA MET A 86 3.55 -0.36 -6.83
C MET A 86 4.55 0.77 -6.62
N THR A 87 5.83 0.45 -6.71
CA THR A 87 6.91 1.43 -6.61
C THR A 87 7.54 1.65 -7.97
N LEU A 88 7.85 2.91 -8.28
CA LEU A 88 8.60 3.29 -9.47
C LEU A 88 9.85 4.05 -9.04
N PRO A 89 11.06 3.65 -9.46
CA PRO A 89 12.25 4.49 -9.31
C PRO A 89 12.01 5.83 -10.00
N LEU A 90 12.32 6.92 -9.29
CA LEU A 90 12.43 8.23 -9.89
C LEU A 90 13.83 8.29 -10.48
N ASP A 91 13.95 8.03 -11.78
CA ASP A 91 15.20 8.29 -12.49
C ASP A 91 15.48 9.80 -12.34
N GLN A 92 16.57 10.14 -11.66
CA GLN A 92 17.15 11.47 -11.79
C GLN A 92 17.71 11.53 -13.21
N THR A 93 16.94 12.05 -14.17
CA THR A 93 17.56 12.64 -15.34
C THR A 93 18.33 13.86 -14.83
N GLU A 94 19.62 13.67 -14.58
CA GLU A 94 20.57 14.77 -14.54
C GLU A 94 20.49 15.46 -15.91
N GLY A 95 20.00 16.69 -15.89
CA GLY A 95 19.92 17.60 -17.03
C GLY A 95 20.25 18.99 -16.56
#